data_AF-A0A7W7PYN2-F1
#
_entry.id   AF-A0A7W7PYN2-F1
#
_cell.length_a   1.000
_cell.length_b   1.000
_cell.length_c   1.000
_cell.angle_alpha   90.00
_cell.angle_beta   90.00
_cell.angle_gamma   90.00
#
_symmetry.space_group_name_H-M   'P 1'
#
loop_
_entity.id
_entity.type
_entity.pdbx_description
1 polymer ?
#
loop_
_entity_poly.entity_id
_entity_poly.type
_entity_poly.pdbx_seq_one_letter_code
_entity_poly.pdbx_strand_id
1 'polypeptide(L)' 'MPKPHPEEFRQDVVRVARNRGPGVTVEQVATDFGVHPMTLWKWMRRADIDDGTKPGVTSQESAELRKARRRIKL' A
#
# COMPACT_ATOMS: atom_id res chain seq x y z
N MET A 1 -5.83 -14.90 -12.10
CA MET A 1 -5.34 -13.66 -11.46
C MET A 1 -4.32 -14.08 -10.41
N PRO A 2 -3.07 -13.59 -10.43
CA PRO A 2 -2.13 -13.87 -9.35
C PRO A 2 -2.72 -13.38 -8.03
N LYS A 3 -2.56 -14.18 -6.96
CA LYS A 3 -3.12 -13.86 -5.65
C LYS A 3 -2.42 -12.60 -5.12
N PRO A 4 -3.15 -11.52 -4.81
CA PRO A 4 -2.52 -10.33 -4.25
C PRO A 4 -1.87 -10.65 -2.91
N HIS A 5 -0.80 -9.92 -2.58
CA HIS A 5 -0.16 -10.02 -1.27
C HIS A 5 -1.19 -9.81 -0.15
N PRO A 6 -1.17 -10.64 0.91
CA PRO A 6 -2.00 -10.45 2.09
C PRO A 6 -1.89 -9.01 2.62
N GLU A 7 -2.98 -8.49 3.18
CA GLU A 7 -2.99 -7.12 3.74
C GLU A 7 -1.98 -6.97 4.87
N GLU A 8 -1.93 -7.94 5.79
CA GLU A 8 -0.98 -7.96 6.91
C GLU A 8 0.47 -7.89 6.44
N PHE A 9 0.83 -8.68 5.42
CA PHE A 9 2.16 -8.63 4.81
C PHE A 9 2.47 -7.22 4.26
N ARG A 10 1.53 -6.59 3.56
CA ARG A 10 1.72 -5.24 3.02
C ARG A 10 1.93 -4.22 4.14
N GLN A 11 1.18 -4.33 5.23
CA GLN A 11 1.30 -3.45 6.39
C GLN A 11 2.65 -3.63 7.10
N ASP A 12 3.11 -4.86 7.29
CA ASP A 12 4.40 -5.15 7.90
C ASP A 12 5.56 -4.62 7.08
N VAL A 13 5.56 -4.85 5.76
CA VAL A 13 6.61 -4.33 4.88
C VAL A 13 6.60 -2.80 4.88
N VAL A 14 5.43 -2.16 4.86
CA VAL A 14 5.32 -0.68 4.97
C VAL A 14 5.85 -0.19 6.32
N ARG A 15 5.54 -0.89 7.42
CA ARG A 15 6.05 -0.55 8.76
C ARG A 15 7.57 -0.63 8.84
N VAL A 16 8.17 -1.67 8.26
CA VAL A 16 9.64 -1.80 8.18
C VAL A 16 10.23 -0.71 7.29
N ALA A 17 9.62 -0.44 6.13
CA ALA A 17 10.10 0.61 5.22
C ALA A 17 10.04 2.02 5.83
N ARG A 18 9.02 2.32 6.66
CA ARG A 18 8.89 3.60 7.38
C ARG A 18 9.91 3.73 8.52
N ASN A 19 10.17 2.66 9.25
CA ASN A 19 11.11 2.63 10.39
C ASN A 19 12.54 2.21 9.98
N ARG A 20 12.88 2.31 8.70
CA ARG A 20 14.19 1.92 8.19
C ARG A 20 15.31 2.75 8.82
N GLY A 21 16.42 2.10 9.14
CA GLY A 21 17.59 2.77 9.74
C GLY A 21 18.26 3.77 8.78
N PRO A 22 19.12 4.66 9.30
CA PRO A 22 19.88 5.58 8.47
C PRO A 22 20.73 4.81 7.44
N GLY A 23 20.67 5.22 6.17
CA GLY A 23 21.38 4.56 5.08
C GLY A 23 20.66 3.38 4.43
N VAL A 24 19.53 2.92 5.00
CA VAL A 24 18.70 1.88 4.36
C VAL A 24 17.74 2.52 3.36
N THR A 25 17.76 2.05 2.11
CA THR A 25 16.86 2.57 1.06
C THR A 25 15.58 1.76 0.96
N VAL A 26 14.54 2.35 0.36
CA VAL A 26 13.28 1.65 0.09
C VAL A 26 13.49 0.51 -0.92
N GLU A 27 14.44 0.64 -1.87
CA GLU A 27 14.76 -0.46 -2.79
C GLU A 27 15.37 -1.66 -2.07
N GLN A 28 16.24 -1.43 -1.08
CA GLN A 28 16.83 -2.51 -0.29
C GLN A 28 15.74 -3.28 0.48
N VAL A 29 14.89 -2.55 1.22
CA VAL A 29 13.76 -3.17 1.93
C VAL A 29 12.87 -3.94 0.97
N ALA A 30 12.52 -3.36 -0.19
CA ALA A 30 11.69 -4.05 -1.17
C ALA A 30 12.34 -5.36 -1.67
N THR A 31 13.65 -5.33 -1.93
CA THR A 31 14.43 -6.49 -2.37
C THR A 31 14.45 -7.58 -1.31
N ASP A 32 14.67 -7.22 -0.04
CA ASP A 32 14.71 -8.17 1.08
C ASP A 32 13.38 -8.92 1.27
N PHE A 33 12.26 -8.26 0.99
CA PHE A 33 10.93 -8.86 1.06
C PHE A 33 10.45 -9.48 -0.26
N GLY A 34 11.27 -9.47 -1.32
CA GLY A 34 10.90 -9.98 -2.64
C GLY A 34 9.80 -9.18 -3.33
N VAL A 35 9.65 -7.90 -2.97
CA VAL A 35 8.65 -6.98 -3.52
C VAL A 35 9.34 -6.02 -4.50
N HIS A 36 8.69 -5.75 -5.62
CA HIS A 36 9.21 -4.73 -6.55
C HIS A 36 9.20 -3.34 -5.87
N PRO A 37 10.29 -2.54 -5.93
CA PRO A 37 10.39 -1.25 -5.21
C PRO A 37 9.23 -0.29 -5.47
N MET A 38 8.79 -0.18 -6.73
CA MET A 38 7.64 0.66 -7.11
C MET A 38 6.32 0.21 -6.44
N THR A 39 6.17 -1.08 -6.15
CA THR A 39 5.00 -1.62 -5.43
C THR A 39 5.02 -1.20 -3.96
N LEU A 40 6.20 -1.26 -3.32
CA LEU A 40 6.37 -0.80 -1.94
C LEU A 40 6.10 0.71 -1.82
N TRP A 41 6.61 1.53 -2.77
CA TRP A 41 6.30 2.95 -2.85
C TRP A 41 4.80 3.24 -2.93
N LYS A 42 4.04 2.44 -3.70
CA LYS A 42 2.58 2.55 -3.79
C LYS A 42 1.89 2.21 -2.47
N TRP A 43 2.36 1.18 -1.76
CA TRP A 43 1.81 0.82 -0.45
C TRP A 43 2.09 1.89 0.59
N MET A 44 3.31 2.43 0.64
CA MET A 44 3.65 3.54 1.53
C MET A 44 2.80 4.78 1.25
N ARG A 45 2.64 5.16 -0.03
CA ARG A 45 1.77 6.28 -0.41
C ARG A 45 0.32 6.05 -0.01
N ARG A 46 -0.18 4.81 -0.14
CA ARG A 46 -1.55 4.45 0.26
C ARG A 46 -1.71 4.57 1.78
N ALA A 47 -0.75 4.04 2.54
CA ALA A 47 -0.74 4.16 3.99
C ALA A 47 -0.70 5.64 4.44
N ASP A 48 0.09 6.50 3.77
CA ASP A 48 0.13 7.93 4.10
C ASP A 48 -1.23 8.63 3.89
N ILE A 49 -2.01 8.18 2.91
CA ILE A 49 -3.36 8.69 2.63
C ILE A 49 -4.35 8.16 3.68
N ASP A 50 -4.28 6.86 3.99
CA ASP A 50 -5.17 6.23 4.95
C ASP A 50 -4.92 6.75 6.39
N ASP A 51 -3.66 7.12 6.71
CA ASP A 51 -3.27 7.78 7.97
C ASP A 51 -3.62 9.30 7.98
N GLY A 52 -4.18 9.85 6.90
CA GLY A 52 -4.55 11.27 6.79
C GLY A 52 -3.37 12.24 6.67
N THR A 53 -2.15 11.76 6.45
CA THR A 53 -0.93 12.58 6.34
C THR A 53 -0.81 13.27 4.97
N LYS A 54 -1.48 12.74 3.94
CA LYS A 54 -1.55 13.35 2.60
C LYS A 54 -2.99 13.44 2.09
N PRO A 55 -3.38 14.54 1.42
CA PRO A 55 -4.67 14.62 0.77
C PRO A 55 -4.78 13.60 -0.37
N GLY A 56 -5.83 12.77 -0.36
CA GLY A 56 -6.10 11.74 -1.35
C GLY A 56 -7.33 10.89 -1.00
N VAL A 57 -7.85 10.15 -1.97
CA VAL A 57 -8.97 9.21 -1.75
C VAL A 57 -8.45 7.99 -1.00
N THR A 58 -8.98 7.76 0.19
CA THR A 58 -8.60 6.63 1.07
C THR A 58 -8.95 5.28 0.44
N SER A 59 -8.30 4.21 0.91
CA SER A 59 -8.59 2.85 0.48
C SER A 59 -10.06 2.48 0.73
N GLN A 60 -10.63 3.00 1.83
CA GLN A 60 -12.01 2.81 2.22
C GLN A 60 -12.97 3.48 1.23
N GLU A 61 -12.75 4.74 0.88
CA GLU A 61 -13.53 5.46 -0.15
C GLU A 61 -13.39 4.81 -1.53
N SER A 62 -12.21 4.27 -1.88
CA SER A 62 -12.01 3.54 -3.14
C SER A 62 -12.74 2.19 -3.17
N ALA A 63 -12.83 1.50 -2.03
CA ALA A 63 -13.59 0.26 -1.90
C ALA A 63 -15.10 0.53 -1.98
N GLU A 64 -15.57 1.60 -1.35
CA GLU A 64 -16.95 2.10 -1.45
C GLU A 64 -17.31 2.45 -2.89
N LEU A 65 -16.45 3.20 -3.58
CA LEU A 65 -16.66 3.57 -4.99
C LEU A 65 -16.74 2.35 -5.90
N ARG A 66 -15.94 1.31 -5.65
CA ARG A 66 -16.00 0.03 -6.39
C ARG A 66 -17.26 -0.78 -6.07
N LYS A 67 -17.77 -0.72 -4.84
CA LYS A 67 -19.05 -1.35 -4.47
C LYS A 67 -20.23 -0.60 -5.10
N ALA A 68 -20.22 0.74 -5.03
CA ALA A 68 -21.21 1.60 -5.66
C ALA A 68 -21.26 1.38 -7.18
N ARG A 69 -20.11 1.38 -7.87
CA ARG A 69 -20.03 1.10 -9.31
C ARG A 69 -20.54 -0.30 -9.69
N ARG A 70 -20.37 -1.30 -8.82
CA ARG A 70 -20.95 -2.64 -9.03
C ARG A 70 -22.47 -2.65 -8.86
N ARG A 71 -23.00 -1.85 -7.94
CA ARG A 71 -24.45 -1.75 -7.66
C ARG A 71 -25.21 -0.94 -8.70
N ILE A 72 -24.57 0.05 -9.31
CA ILE A 72 -25.13 0.88 -10.40
C ILE A 72 -25.17 0.14 -11.75
N LYS A 73 -24.36 -0.92 -11.91
CA LYS A 73 -24.33 -1.74 -13.14
C LYS A 73 -25.38 -2.88 -13.12
N LEU A 74 -26.32 -2.87 -12.18
CA LEU A 74 -27.47 -3.77 -12.13
C LEU A 74 -28.71 -3.08 -12.71
#